data_AF-A0A2E0J790-F1
#
_entry.id   AF-A0A2E0J790-F1
#
_cell.length_a   1.000
_cell.length_b   1.000
_cell.length_c   1.000
_cell.angle_alpha   90.00
_cell.angle_beta   90.00
_cell.angle_gamma   90.00
#
_symmetry.space_group_name_H-M   'P 1'
#
loop_
_entity.id
_entity.type
_entity.pdbx_description
1 polymer ?
#
loop_
_entity_poly.entity_id
_entity_poly.type
_entity_poly.pdbx_seq_one_letter_code
_entity_poly.pdbx_strand_id
1 'polypeptide(L)'
;MRREAGAVIDGLLVLDRAENLAAVDIREERYKRVLIAPDDLELTGGVPSDCPLYVYEASVCEGKGRLEIIQSYLDAVLQGFLREHGRAGVERFIHETDGFDAAILADRKRPTYPRAVTLEAEEQAFFDALLMQITPDFASFVR
;
A
#
# COMPACT_ATOMS: atom_id res chain seq x y z
N MET A 1 -5.62 4.80 8.88
CA MET A 1 -5.95 5.80 7.83
C MET A 1 -6.52 7.02 8.53
N ARG A 2 -6.06 8.24 8.18
CA ARG A 2 -6.70 9.47 8.63
C ARG A 2 -7.83 9.79 7.65
N ARG A 3 -9.07 9.97 8.14
CA ARG A 3 -10.18 10.41 7.29
C ARG A 3 -10.06 11.91 7.03
N GLU A 4 -10.08 12.30 5.77
CA GLU A 4 -9.97 13.69 5.32
C GLU A 4 -11.00 13.92 4.21
N ALA A 5 -11.82 14.97 4.35
CA ALA A 5 -12.93 15.21 3.44
C ALA A 5 -12.43 15.63 2.05
N GLY A 6 -12.90 14.93 1.01
CA GLY A 6 -12.48 15.18 -0.38
C GLY A 6 -11.15 14.55 -0.78
N ALA A 7 -10.45 13.89 0.15
CA ALA A 7 -9.29 13.07 -0.18
C ALA A 7 -9.72 11.74 -0.80
N VAL A 8 -8.97 11.27 -1.79
CA VAL A 8 -9.19 10.01 -2.48
C VAL A 8 -7.89 9.20 -2.47
N ILE A 9 -8.01 7.88 -2.53
CA ILE A 9 -6.86 6.98 -2.68
C ILE A 9 -7.14 5.98 -3.82
N ASP A 10 -6.14 5.74 -4.65
CA ASP A 10 -6.16 4.66 -5.62
C ASP A 10 -6.06 3.31 -4.88
N GLY A 11 -6.79 2.30 -5.36
CA GLY A 11 -6.78 0.97 -4.76
C GLY A 11 -7.43 -0.10 -5.63
N LEU A 12 -7.44 -1.33 -5.12
CA LEU A 12 -8.09 -2.47 -5.77
C LEU A 12 -9.27 -2.98 -4.96
N LEU A 13 -10.38 -3.20 -5.65
CA LEU A 13 -11.49 -3.97 -5.12
C LEU A 13 -11.31 -5.46 -5.48
N VAL A 14 -11.21 -6.30 -4.46
CA VAL A 14 -11.12 -7.76 -4.63
C VAL A 14 -12.44 -8.39 -4.24
N LEU A 15 -13.09 -9.06 -5.20
CA LEU A 15 -14.29 -9.85 -4.94
C LEU A 15 -13.89 -11.29 -4.62
N ASP A 16 -14.40 -11.80 -3.51
CA ASP A 16 -14.15 -13.17 -3.05
C ASP A 16 -15.40 -13.77 -2.41
N ARG A 17 -15.37 -15.07 -2.13
CA ARG A 17 -16.45 -15.81 -1.46
C ARG A 17 -16.56 -15.37 0.00
N ALA A 18 -17.79 -15.19 0.48
CA ALA A 18 -18.05 -14.76 1.86
C ALA A 18 -17.40 -15.66 2.93
N GLU A 19 -17.22 -16.96 2.65
CA GLU A 19 -16.56 -17.90 3.55
C GLU A 19 -15.08 -17.58 3.81
N ASN A 20 -14.41 -16.87 2.88
CA ASN A 20 -13.01 -16.49 3.02
C ASN A 20 -12.83 -15.24 3.91
N LEU A 21 -13.91 -14.50 4.19
CA LEU A 21 -13.86 -13.24 4.95
C LEU A 21 -13.24 -13.43 6.34
N ALA A 22 -13.55 -14.53 7.02
CA ALA A 22 -12.97 -14.84 8.34
C ALA A 22 -11.44 -15.04 8.28
N ALA A 23 -10.91 -15.57 7.17
CA ALA A 23 -9.46 -15.71 6.99
C ALA A 23 -8.79 -14.35 6.76
N VAL A 24 -9.47 -13.42 6.08
CA VAL A 24 -9.01 -12.03 5.95
C VAL A 24 -9.03 -11.33 7.31
N ASP A 25 -10.08 -11.51 8.11
CA ASP A 25 -10.17 -10.95 9.47
C ASP A 25 -8.99 -11.40 10.36
N ILE A 26 -8.59 -12.67 10.29
CA ILE A 26 -7.43 -13.18 11.03
C ILE A 26 -6.13 -12.53 10.54
N ARG A 27 -5.96 -12.38 9.22
CA ARG A 27 -4.77 -11.74 8.65
C ARG A 27 -4.67 -10.27 9.04
N GLU A 28 -5.81 -9.60 9.13
CA GLU A 28 -5.93 -8.16 9.40
C GLU A 28 -6.35 -7.86 10.85
N GLU A 29 -6.11 -8.77 11.79
CA GLU A 29 -6.61 -8.69 13.19
C GLU A 29 -6.23 -7.38 13.93
N ARG A 30 -5.20 -6.68 13.46
CA ARG A 30 -4.72 -5.41 14.01
C ARG A 30 -5.44 -4.18 13.45
N TYR A 31 -6.32 -4.39 12.48
CA TYR A 31 -7.07 -3.36 11.78
C TYR A 31 -8.55 -3.46 12.11
N LYS A 32 -9.23 -2.32 12.08
CA LYS A 32 -10.68 -2.27 12.19
C LYS A 32 -11.29 -2.52 10.82
N ARG A 33 -12.11 -3.56 10.69
CA ARG A 33 -12.95 -3.76 9.51
C ARG A 33 -14.06 -2.71 9.49
N VAL A 34 -14.16 -1.97 8.39
CA VAL A 34 -15.13 -0.90 8.17
C VAL A 34 -15.94 -1.23 6.92
N LEU A 35 -17.27 -1.14 7.04
CA LEU A 35 -18.18 -1.23 5.90
C LEU A 35 -18.14 0.09 5.13
N ILE A 36 -18.02 0.02 3.80
CA ILE A 36 -18.05 1.19 2.91
C ILE A 36 -19.27 1.11 1.99
N ALA A 37 -19.83 2.27 1.65
CA ALA A 37 -20.92 2.33 0.69
C ALA A 37 -20.37 2.28 -0.74
N PRO A 38 -21.12 1.73 -1.71
CA PRO A 38 -20.75 1.82 -3.12
C PRO A 38 -20.52 3.27 -3.58
N ASP A 39 -21.25 4.23 -3.02
CA ASP A 39 -21.12 5.67 -3.32
C ASP A 39 -19.81 6.28 -2.80
N ASP A 40 -19.08 5.58 -1.91
CA ASP A 40 -17.74 5.99 -1.44
C ASP A 40 -16.63 5.56 -2.42
N LEU A 41 -16.97 4.90 -3.54
CA LEU A 41 -16.02 4.32 -4.49
C LEU A 41 -16.24 4.82 -5.92
N GLU A 42 -15.15 5.18 -6.58
CA GLU A 42 -15.11 5.33 -8.03
C GLU A 42 -14.62 4.03 -8.65
N LEU A 43 -15.52 3.31 -9.34
CA LEU A 43 -15.23 1.99 -9.89
C LEU A 43 -15.15 2.02 -11.42
N THR A 44 -14.09 1.44 -11.96
CA THR A 44 -13.93 1.22 -13.41
C THR A 44 -14.81 0.07 -13.92
N GLY A 45 -15.50 -0.66 -13.03
CA GLY A 45 -16.36 -1.80 -13.34
C GLY A 45 -17.56 -1.90 -12.39
N GLY A 46 -18.42 -2.90 -12.62
CA GLY A 46 -19.59 -3.13 -11.77
C GLY A 46 -19.27 -4.00 -10.55
N VAL A 47 -20.02 -3.79 -9.47
CA VAL A 47 -20.06 -4.66 -8.29
C VAL A 47 -21.40 -5.38 -8.26
N PRO A 48 -21.45 -6.69 -7.91
CA PRO A 48 -22.72 -7.39 -7.76
C PRO A 48 -23.62 -6.69 -6.73
N SER A 49 -24.91 -6.56 -7.08
CA SER A 49 -25.93 -6.13 -6.13
C SER A 49 -25.90 -7.08 -4.92
N ASP A 50 -25.95 -6.53 -3.70
CA ASP A 50 -25.91 -7.24 -2.42
C ASP A 50 -24.52 -7.79 -1.98
N CYS A 51 -23.42 -7.33 -2.58
CA CYS A 51 -22.07 -7.63 -2.09
C CYS A 51 -21.63 -6.58 -1.05
N PRO A 52 -21.41 -6.93 0.24
CA PRO A 52 -20.91 -5.98 1.21
C PRO A 52 -19.44 -5.66 0.93
N LEU A 53 -19.09 -4.38 1.02
CA LEU A 53 -17.76 -3.86 0.73
C LEU A 53 -17.06 -3.48 2.03
N TYR A 54 -15.80 -3.91 2.18
CA TYR A 54 -15.03 -3.69 3.38
C TYR A 54 -13.65 -3.13 3.10
N VAL A 55 -13.18 -2.26 4.00
CA VAL A 55 -11.79 -1.82 4.11
C VAL A 55 -11.29 -2.07 5.53
N TYR A 56 -9.99 -2.35 5.66
CA TYR A 56 -9.34 -2.54 6.96
C TYR A 56 -8.53 -1.30 7.30
N GLU A 57 -8.98 -0.56 8.33
CA GLU A 57 -8.37 0.70 8.73
C GLU A 57 -7.52 0.50 9.99
N ALA A 58 -6.26 0.95 9.94
CA ALA A 58 -5.44 0.99 11.14
C ALA A 58 -5.99 2.06 12.09
N SER A 59 -6.11 1.71 13.37
CA SER A 59 -6.31 2.68 14.44
C SER A 59 -5.11 3.63 14.50
N VAL A 60 -5.36 4.90 14.80
CA VAL A 60 -4.29 5.87 15.01
C VAL A 60 -3.50 5.43 16.25
N CYS A 61 -2.30 4.89 16.05
CA CYS A 61 -1.38 4.58 17.13
C CYS A 61 -0.60 5.85 17.48
N GLU A 62 -0.84 6.42 18.65
CA GLU A 62 -0.03 7.52 19.22
C GLU A 62 1.31 7.00 19.78
N GLY A 63 2.02 6.18 19.01
CA GLY A 63 3.33 5.66 19.38
C GLY A 63 4.43 6.67 19.08
N LYS A 64 5.26 6.99 20.08
CA LYS A 64 6.43 7.90 19.95
C LYS A 64 7.64 7.30 19.21
N GLY A 65 7.49 6.15 18.54
CA GLY A 65 8.58 5.47 17.84
C GLY A 65 8.66 5.89 16.38
N ARG A 66 9.89 6.06 15.85
CA ARG A 66 10.09 6.23 14.41
C ARG A 66 9.65 4.92 13.73
N LEU A 67 8.62 5.00 12.90
CA LEU A 67 8.16 3.85 12.13
C LEU A 67 9.25 3.46 11.11
N GLU A 68 9.36 2.16 10.85
CA GLU A 68 10.27 1.61 9.85
C GLU A 68 9.46 0.89 8.77
N ILE A 69 9.76 1.19 7.51
CA ILE A 69 9.16 0.53 6.35
C ILE A 69 10.20 -0.43 5.78
N ILE A 70 9.83 -1.70 5.61
CA ILE A 70 10.71 -2.70 5.01
C ILE A 70 10.69 -2.52 3.48
N GLN A 71 11.86 -2.41 2.84
CA GLN A 71 11.97 -2.14 1.40
C GLN A 71 11.28 -3.21 0.55
N SER A 72 11.45 -4.50 0.85
CA SER A 72 10.83 -5.59 0.12
C SER A 72 9.30 -5.61 0.20
N TYR A 73 8.71 -5.04 1.26
CA TYR A 73 7.28 -4.79 1.35
C TYR A 73 6.86 -3.63 0.44
N LEU A 74 7.60 -2.52 0.51
CA LEU A 74 7.34 -1.34 -0.31
C LEU A 74 7.46 -1.67 -1.81
N ASP A 75 8.47 -2.43 -2.22
CA ASP A 75 8.65 -2.90 -3.59
C ASP A 75 7.43 -3.71 -4.09
N ALA A 76 6.87 -4.57 -3.24
CA ALA A 76 5.67 -5.34 -3.58
C ALA A 76 4.45 -4.43 -3.78
N VAL A 77 4.30 -3.38 -2.95
CA VAL A 77 3.24 -2.38 -3.09
C VAL A 77 3.43 -1.57 -4.38
N LEU A 78 4.62 -1.04 -4.62
CA LEU A 78 4.91 -0.20 -5.80
C LEU A 78 4.79 -1.00 -7.10
N GLN A 79 5.18 -2.28 -7.12
CA GLN A 79 4.98 -3.14 -8.29
C GLN A 79 3.49 -3.41 -8.56
N GLY A 80 2.67 -3.59 -7.52
CA GLY A 80 1.22 -3.67 -7.66
C GLY A 80 0.64 -2.39 -8.26
N PHE A 81 1.00 -1.24 -7.71
CA PHE A 81 0.58 0.07 -8.25
C PHE A 81 1.02 0.29 -9.69
N LEU A 82 2.25 -0.09 -10.04
CA LEU A 82 2.75 0.04 -11.40
C LEU A 82 1.92 -0.78 -12.39
N ARG A 83 1.52 -2.00 -12.01
CA ARG A 83 0.73 -2.89 -12.88
C ARG A 83 -0.70 -2.40 -13.08
N GLU A 84 -1.33 -1.90 -12.01
CA GLU A 84 -2.77 -1.61 -12.02
C GLU A 84 -3.08 -0.14 -12.33
N HIS A 85 -2.17 0.77 -11.98
CA HIS A 85 -2.35 2.22 -12.12
C HIS A 85 -1.24 2.90 -12.95
N GLY A 86 -0.26 2.14 -13.44
CA GLY A 86 0.85 2.66 -14.25
C GLY A 86 1.80 3.57 -13.45
N ARG A 87 2.77 4.16 -14.16
CA ARG A 87 3.79 5.04 -13.56
C ARG A 87 3.19 6.25 -12.84
N ALA A 88 2.16 6.84 -13.42
CA ALA A 88 1.46 7.99 -12.83
C ALA A 88 0.79 7.62 -11.49
N GLY A 89 0.27 6.39 -11.35
CA GLY A 89 -0.29 5.91 -10.08
C GLY A 89 0.79 5.71 -9.01
N VAL A 90 1.96 5.19 -9.39
CA VAL A 90 3.11 5.06 -8.47
C VAL A 90 3.58 6.43 -7.99
N GLU A 91 3.72 7.40 -8.90
CA GLU A 91 4.12 8.76 -8.56
C GLU A 91 3.12 9.43 -7.61
N ARG A 92 1.81 9.35 -7.89
CA ARG A 92 0.77 9.86 -6.98
C ARG A 92 0.84 9.18 -5.62
N PHE A 93 0.92 7.85 -5.58
CA PHE A 93 1.03 7.10 -4.33
C PHE A 93 2.20 7.59 -3.47
N ILE A 94 3.37 7.78 -4.06
CA ILE A 94 4.56 8.27 -3.36
C ILE A 94 4.38 9.72 -2.85
N HIS A 95 3.79 10.61 -3.64
CA HIS A 95 3.67 12.03 -3.32
C HIS A 95 2.50 12.39 -2.39
N GLU A 96 1.40 11.63 -2.47
CA GLU A 96 0.16 11.93 -1.75
C GLU A 96 0.00 11.08 -0.47
N THR A 97 0.90 10.12 -0.23
CA THR A 97 0.89 9.30 0.99
C THR A 97 1.82 9.90 2.05
N ASP A 98 1.24 10.34 3.16
CA ASP A 98 1.99 10.69 4.38
C ASP A 98 2.74 9.46 4.94
N GLY A 99 3.83 9.69 5.68
CA GLY A 99 4.53 8.63 6.43
C GLY A 99 5.85 8.14 5.81
N PHE A 100 6.27 8.69 4.67
CA PHE A 100 7.58 8.42 4.07
C PHE A 100 8.77 9.10 4.80
N ASP A 101 8.50 9.84 5.87
CA ASP A 101 9.50 10.26 6.87
C ASP A 101 10.01 9.09 7.74
N ALA A 102 9.29 7.96 7.73
CA ALA A 102 9.74 6.69 8.26
C ALA A 102 11.07 6.24 7.65
N ALA A 103 11.89 5.54 8.43
CA ALA A 103 13.13 4.96 7.90
C ALA A 103 12.80 3.77 6.99
N ILE A 104 13.44 3.66 5.84
CA ILE A 104 13.30 2.51 4.94
C ILE A 104 14.44 1.52 5.20
N LEU A 105 14.10 0.31 5.61
CA LEU A 105 15.06 -0.77 5.86
C LEU A 105 15.41 -1.48 4.56
N ALA A 106 16.67 -1.36 4.16
CA ALA A 106 17.22 -1.88 2.92
C ALA A 106 17.39 -3.41 2.92
N ASP A 107 16.29 -4.15 2.74
CA ASP A 107 16.30 -5.61 2.74
C ASP A 107 16.09 -6.26 1.37
N ARG A 108 15.99 -5.49 0.27
CA ARG A 108 15.70 -6.04 -1.07
C ARG A 108 16.64 -7.18 -1.48
N LYS A 109 17.92 -7.12 -1.10
CA LYS A 109 18.93 -8.18 -1.41
C LYS A 109 18.73 -9.47 -0.60
N ARG A 110 18.06 -9.39 0.55
CA ARG A 110 17.77 -10.50 1.47
C ARG A 110 16.39 -10.27 2.10
N PRO A 111 15.31 -10.40 1.31
CA PRO A 111 13.99 -9.93 1.70
C PRO A 111 13.47 -10.71 2.91
N THR A 112 12.93 -9.95 3.87
CA THR A 112 12.27 -10.47 5.07
C THR A 112 10.76 -10.50 4.91
N TYR A 113 10.21 -9.71 3.98
CA TYR A 113 8.78 -9.73 3.70
C TYR A 113 8.37 -11.07 3.04
N PRO A 114 7.41 -11.83 3.61
CA PRO A 114 7.06 -13.16 3.11
C PRO A 114 6.53 -13.22 1.67
N ARG A 115 6.05 -12.08 1.16
CA ARG A 115 5.52 -11.94 -0.22
C ARG A 115 6.36 -10.97 -1.05
N ALA A 116 7.66 -10.93 -0.78
CA ALA A 116 8.59 -10.13 -1.58
C ALA A 116 8.51 -10.52 -3.07
N VAL A 117 8.61 -9.51 -3.93
CA VAL A 117 8.53 -9.67 -5.38
C VAL A 117 9.90 -9.60 -6.02
N THR A 118 10.05 -10.22 -7.18
CA THR A 118 11.19 -9.96 -8.06
C THR A 118 10.86 -8.76 -8.94
N LEU A 119 11.75 -7.78 -8.96
CA LEU A 119 11.64 -6.59 -9.80
C LEU A 119 12.53 -6.73 -11.04
N GLU A 120 12.03 -6.26 -12.17
CA GLU A 120 12.87 -6.00 -13.33
C GLU A 120 13.79 -4.80 -13.06
N ALA A 121 14.92 -4.74 -13.77
CA ALA A 121 15.91 -3.67 -13.56
C ALA A 121 15.32 -2.26 -13.76
N GLU A 122 14.39 -2.10 -14.69
CA GLU A 122 13.70 -0.83 -14.95
C GLU A 122 12.73 -0.46 -13.81
N GLU A 123 11.98 -1.44 -13.27
CA GLU A 123 11.09 -1.22 -12.13
C GLU A 123 11.90 -0.78 -10.92
N GLN A 124 13.00 -1.48 -10.64
CA GLN A 124 13.90 -1.14 -9.54
C GLN A 124 14.47 0.27 -9.69
N ALA A 125 15.00 0.61 -10.86
CA ALA A 125 15.57 1.93 -11.11
C ALA A 125 14.52 3.04 -10.98
N PHE A 126 13.29 2.79 -11.43
CA PHE A 126 12.19 3.73 -11.30
C PHE A 126 11.80 3.96 -9.83
N PHE A 127 11.61 2.89 -9.05
CA PHE A 127 11.24 3.00 -7.64
C PHE A 127 12.35 3.66 -6.82
N ASP A 128 13.61 3.30 -7.04
CA ASP A 128 14.74 3.90 -6.34
C ASP A 128 14.84 5.40 -6.64
N ALA A 129 14.62 5.82 -7.89
CA ALA A 129 14.63 7.23 -8.28
C ALA A 129 13.51 8.06 -7.62
N LEU A 130 12.33 7.47 -7.40
CA LEU A 130 11.24 8.15 -6.67
C LEU A 130 11.53 8.23 -5.18
N LEU A 131 11.97 7.14 -4.56
CA LEU A 131 12.25 7.10 -3.13
C LEU A 131 13.42 8.03 -2.74
N MET A 132 14.41 8.20 -3.60
CA MET A 132 15.47 9.20 -3.39
C MET A 132 14.96 10.65 -3.31
N GLN A 133 13.83 10.97 -3.93
CA GLN A 133 13.28 12.34 -3.92
C GLN A 133 12.59 12.69 -2.61
N ILE A 134 12.00 11.69 -1.94
CA ILE A 134 11.15 11.87 -0.77
C ILE A 134 11.78 11.36 0.53
N THR A 135 12.82 10.52 0.45
CA THR A 135 13.48 9.93 1.61
C THR A 135 14.99 10.22 1.55
N PRO A 136 15.48 11.27 2.26
CA PRO A 136 16.89 11.67 2.23
C PRO A 136 17.87 10.56 2.62
N ASP A 137 17.48 9.70 3.56
CA ASP A 137 18.31 8.60 4.08
C ASP A 137 18.39 7.41 3.10
N PHE A 138 17.50 7.34 2.09
CA PHE A 138 17.40 6.21 1.15
C PHE A 138 18.63 6.06 0.25
N ALA A 139 19.25 7.19 -0.13
CA ALA A 139 20.44 7.19 -0.99
C ALA A 139 21.64 6.43 -0.39
N SER A 140 21.67 6.21 0.94
CA SER A 140 22.80 5.62 1.64
C SER A 140 23.05 4.13 1.31
N PHE A 141 22.06 3.44 0.74
CA PHE A 141 22.14 2.00 0.46
C PHE A 141 21.77 1.60 -0.99
N VAL A 142 21.51 2.56 -1.88
CA VAL A 142 21.39 2.30 -3.32
C VAL A 142 22.80 2.10 -3.90
N ARG A 143 23.27 0.85 -3.88
CA ARG A 143 24.50 0.37 -4.54
C ARG A 143 24.31 -1.01 -5.12
#